data_AF-A0A7Z6MUQ0-F1
#
_entry.id   AF-A0A7Z6MUQ0-F1
#
_cell.length_a   1.000
_cell.length_b   1.000
_cell.length_c   1.000
_cell.angle_alpha   90.00
_cell.angle_beta   90.00
_cell.angle_gamma   90.00
#
_symmetry.space_group_name_H-M   'P 1'
#
loop_
_entity.id
_entity.type
_entity.pdbx_description
1 polymer ?
#
loop_
_entity_poly.entity_id
_entity_poly.type
_entity_poly.pdbx_seq_one_letter_code
_entity_poly.pdbx_strand_id
1 'polypeptide(L)'
;MKISETITNLNDKIKTQQTSFNRLAAEIKKLEDHETSIRAKRDKANDILKTESESDHAKSSAKKTYNNLTDELTNNASLKKQKVDARSEISKKITSLQTSIKNAESVEFQDFGQDLTGIKDLEPLKAKFKESFTFLAEMKSLTGIADSAKLLEMFKAKIQPQNSTSNPHQQ
;
A
#
# COMPACT_ATOMS: atom_id res chain seq x y z
N MET A 1 5.86 -21.47 14.22
CA MET A 1 5.78 -20.01 14.01
C MET A 1 4.33 -19.61 14.24
N LYS A 2 4.06 -18.67 15.14
CA LYS A 2 2.68 -18.25 15.43
C LYS A 2 2.13 -17.42 14.27
N ILE A 3 0.83 -17.51 13.96
CA ILE A 3 0.22 -16.74 12.88
C ILE A 3 0.45 -15.22 13.08
N SER A 4 0.41 -14.76 14.32
CA SER A 4 0.76 -13.40 14.72
C SER A 4 2.19 -12.98 14.34
N GLU A 5 3.18 -13.87 14.45
CA GLU A 5 4.57 -13.62 14.03
C GLU A 5 4.66 -13.52 12.50
N THR A 6 3.93 -14.37 11.78
CA THR A 6 3.83 -14.32 10.31
C THR A 6 3.22 -13.00 9.85
N ILE A 7 2.10 -12.58 10.43
CA ILE A 7 1.42 -11.31 10.10
C ILE A 7 2.34 -10.12 10.40
N THR A 8 3.03 -10.12 11.54
CA THR A 8 4.00 -9.07 11.90
C THR A 8 5.10 -8.97 10.85
N ASN A 9 5.71 -10.10 10.47
CA ASN A 9 6.75 -10.13 9.45
C ASN A 9 6.27 -9.65 8.07
N LEU A 10 5.04 -10.00 7.68
CA LEU A 10 4.44 -9.52 6.43
C LEU A 10 4.19 -8.01 6.46
N ASN A 11 3.71 -7.47 7.58
CA ASN A 11 3.53 -6.04 7.78
C ASN A 11 4.85 -5.27 7.68
N ASP A 12 5.94 -5.79 8.26
CA ASP A 12 7.24 -5.13 8.17
C ASP A 12 7.81 -5.15 6.74
N LYS A 13 7.58 -6.24 5.99
CA LYS A 13 7.87 -6.27 4.55
C LYS A 13 7.07 -5.21 3.78
N ILE A 14 5.78 -5.05 4.08
CA ILE A 14 4.94 -4.00 3.47
C ILE A 14 5.51 -2.61 3.76
N LYS A 15 5.87 -2.29 5.02
CA LYS A 15 6.47 -1.00 5.39
C LYS A 15 7.76 -0.72 4.61
N THR A 16 8.60 -1.73 4.44
CA THR A 16 9.84 -1.64 3.66
C THR A 16 9.56 -1.33 2.18
N GLN A 17 8.56 -2.00 1.60
CA GLN A 17 8.13 -1.74 0.22
C GLN A 17 7.50 -0.35 0.06
N GLN A 18 6.67 0.10 1.01
CA GLN A 18 6.08 1.44 1.02
C GLN A 18 7.14 2.55 1.08
N THR A 19 8.20 2.34 1.88
CA THR A 19 9.33 3.27 1.95
C THR A 19 10.01 3.39 0.58
N SER A 20 10.26 2.26 -0.09
CA SER A 20 10.83 2.24 -1.45
C SER A 20 9.91 2.89 -2.49
N PHE A 21 8.61 2.64 -2.39
CA PHE A 21 7.58 3.23 -3.25
C PHE A 21 7.54 4.76 -3.15
N ASN A 22 7.61 5.29 -1.92
CA ASN A 22 7.62 6.72 -1.64
C ASN A 22 8.94 7.37 -2.11
N ARG A 23 10.07 6.69 -1.92
CA ARG A 23 11.36 7.15 -2.45
C ARG A 23 11.33 7.33 -3.97
N LEU A 24 10.79 6.35 -4.70
CA LEU A 24 10.65 6.44 -6.15
C LEU A 24 9.73 7.59 -6.56
N ALA A 25 8.64 7.84 -5.84
CA ALA A 25 7.76 8.99 -6.10
C ALA A 25 8.52 10.32 -5.99
N ALA A 26 9.34 10.49 -4.94
CA ALA A 26 10.16 11.68 -4.77
C ALA A 26 11.23 11.83 -5.87
N GLU A 27 11.86 10.73 -6.28
CA GLU A 27 12.84 10.75 -7.39
C GLU A 27 12.20 11.10 -8.73
N ILE A 28 11.00 10.58 -9.02
CA ILE A 28 10.22 10.96 -10.21
C ILE A 28 9.90 12.45 -10.20
N LYS A 29 9.46 12.99 -9.05
CA LYS A 29 9.16 14.41 -8.92
C LYS A 29 10.38 15.29 -9.19
N LYS A 30 11.55 14.91 -8.68
CA LYS A 30 12.82 15.61 -8.98
C LYS A 30 13.14 15.63 -10.48
N LEU A 31 12.88 14.54 -11.20
CA LEU A 31 13.06 14.49 -12.65
C LEU A 31 12.10 15.44 -13.37
N GLU A 32 10.84 15.50 -12.94
CA GLU A 32 9.84 16.42 -13.52
C GLU A 32 10.20 17.90 -13.32
N ASP A 33 10.68 18.24 -12.13
CA ASP A 33 11.15 19.59 -11.83
C ASP A 33 12.38 19.95 -12.65
N HIS A 34 13.31 18.99 -12.81
CA HIS A 34 14.49 19.16 -13.65
C HIS A 34 14.14 19.34 -15.14
N GLU A 35 13.22 18.53 -15.67
CA GLU A 35 12.72 18.64 -17.04
C GLU A 35 12.13 20.04 -17.32
N THR A 36 11.42 20.61 -16.35
CA THR A 36 10.86 21.97 -16.47
C THR A 36 11.97 23.00 -16.65
N SER A 37 13.06 22.90 -15.88
CA SER A 37 14.22 23.78 -16.04
C SER A 37 14.94 23.56 -17.37
N ILE A 38 15.08 22.31 -17.83
CA ILE A 38 15.74 22.00 -19.11
C ILE A 38 14.93 22.57 -20.27
N ARG A 39 13.61 22.39 -20.29
CA ARG A 39 12.72 22.94 -21.33
C ARG A 39 12.87 24.46 -21.42
N ALA A 40 12.83 25.17 -20.29
CA ALA A 40 13.00 26.62 -20.27
C ALA A 40 14.36 27.07 -20.88
N LYS A 41 15.45 26.35 -20.59
CA LYS A 41 16.78 26.66 -21.19
C LYS A 41 16.83 26.33 -22.68
N ARG A 42 16.23 25.20 -23.08
CA ARG A 42 16.17 24.74 -24.47
C ARG A 42 15.35 25.70 -25.32
N ASP A 43 14.23 26.19 -24.80
CA ASP A 43 13.36 27.12 -25.51
C ASP A 43 14.06 28.46 -25.73
N LYS A 44 14.81 28.97 -24.74
CA LYS A 44 15.69 30.14 -24.95
C LYS A 44 16.74 29.92 -26.05
N ALA A 45 17.37 28.75 -26.10
CA ALA A 45 18.30 28.42 -27.17
C ALA A 45 17.59 28.38 -28.53
N ASN A 46 16.37 27.86 -28.58
CA ASN A 46 15.54 27.83 -29.79
C ASN A 46 15.15 29.24 -30.26
N ASP A 47 14.88 30.17 -29.34
CA ASP A 47 14.55 31.56 -29.69
C ASP A 47 15.73 32.26 -30.37
N ILE A 48 16.97 32.02 -29.90
CA ILE A 48 18.19 32.50 -30.57
C ILE A 48 18.30 31.93 -31.99
N LEU A 49 18.00 30.65 -32.18
CA LEU A 49 18.05 30.00 -33.50
C LEU A 49 17.05 30.61 -34.50
N LYS A 50 15.89 31.07 -34.01
CA LYS A 50 14.84 31.69 -34.82
C LYS A 50 15.09 33.16 -35.12
N THR A 51 16.00 33.81 -34.40
CA THR A 51 16.25 35.25 -34.55
C THR A 51 17.17 35.48 -35.75
N GLU A 52 16.69 36.19 -36.77
CA GLU A 52 17.43 36.38 -38.03
C GLU A 52 18.71 37.20 -37.83
N SER A 53 18.66 38.26 -37.01
CA SER A 53 19.76 39.18 -36.73
C SER A 53 20.90 38.61 -35.88
N GLU A 54 20.73 37.40 -35.33
CA GLU A 54 21.77 36.76 -34.53
C GLU A 54 22.95 36.28 -35.39
N SER A 55 24.15 36.42 -34.85
CA SER A 55 25.38 35.99 -35.52
C SER A 55 25.43 34.47 -35.73
N ASP A 56 26.16 34.03 -36.76
CA ASP A 56 26.39 32.60 -37.01
C ASP A 56 27.04 31.89 -35.81
N HIS A 57 27.92 32.59 -35.09
CA HIS A 57 28.54 32.06 -33.88
C HIS A 57 27.52 31.83 -32.75
N ALA A 58 26.62 32.80 -32.54
CA ALA A 58 25.53 32.68 -31.57
C ALA A 58 24.58 31.54 -31.94
N LYS A 59 24.17 31.45 -33.21
CA LYS A 59 23.32 30.36 -33.72
C LYS A 59 23.97 28.99 -33.59
N SER A 60 25.26 28.87 -33.91
CA SER A 60 26.02 27.61 -33.75
C SER A 60 26.05 27.16 -32.29
N SER A 61 26.34 28.08 -31.36
CA SER A 61 26.35 27.81 -29.91
C SER A 61 24.96 27.44 -29.38
N ALA A 62 23.92 28.13 -29.84
CA ALA A 62 22.54 27.83 -29.51
C ALA A 62 22.10 26.45 -30.03
N LYS A 63 22.51 26.07 -31.25
CA LYS A 63 22.22 24.75 -31.82
C LYS A 63 22.82 23.62 -31.00
N LYS A 64 24.09 23.76 -30.59
CA LYS A 64 24.75 22.78 -29.71
C LYS A 64 24.01 22.66 -28.37
N THR A 65 23.65 23.80 -27.77
CA THR A 65 22.91 23.85 -26.50
C THR A 65 21.53 23.19 -26.63
N TYR A 66 20.79 23.52 -27.69
CA TYR A 66 19.46 22.95 -27.98
C TYR A 66 19.52 21.43 -28.13
N ASN A 67 20.47 20.91 -28.91
CA ASN A 67 20.65 19.48 -29.12
C ASN A 67 20.99 18.77 -27.82
N ASN A 68 21.99 19.27 -27.07
CA ASN A 68 22.38 18.69 -25.79
C ASN A 68 21.21 18.62 -24.79
N LEU A 69 20.42 19.69 -24.68
CA LEU A 69 19.25 19.72 -23.79
C LEU A 69 18.11 18.82 -24.28
N THR A 70 17.99 18.61 -25.60
CA THR A 70 17.02 17.67 -26.19
C THR A 70 17.41 16.22 -25.87
N ASP A 71 18.69 15.89 -25.95
CA ASP A 71 19.21 14.59 -25.55
C ASP A 71 19.01 14.35 -24.05
N GLU A 72 19.28 15.37 -23.22
CA GLU A 72 19.04 15.31 -21.78
C GLU A 72 17.56 15.08 -21.42
N LEU A 73 16.62 15.74 -22.12
CA LEU A 73 15.19 15.48 -21.96
C LEU A 73 14.82 14.04 -22.33
N THR A 74 15.40 13.50 -23.40
CA THR A 74 15.16 12.12 -23.84
C THR A 74 15.66 11.12 -22.79
N ASN A 75 16.85 11.37 -22.23
CA ASN A 75 17.41 10.56 -21.16
C ASN A 75 16.56 10.62 -19.88
N ASN A 76 16.12 11.82 -19.47
CA ASN A 76 15.24 11.98 -18.31
C ASN A 76 13.91 11.26 -18.49
N ALA A 77 13.29 11.33 -19.67
CA ALA A 77 12.05 10.62 -19.97
C ALA A 77 12.22 9.09 -19.84
N SER A 78 13.34 8.55 -20.31
CA SER A 78 13.68 7.12 -20.17
C SER A 78 13.84 6.73 -18.70
N LEU A 79 14.61 7.50 -17.92
CA LEU A 79 14.81 7.27 -16.49
C LEU A 79 13.51 7.37 -15.69
N LYS A 80 12.67 8.36 -16.01
CA LYS A 80 11.36 8.55 -15.40
C LYS A 80 10.48 7.32 -15.64
N LYS A 81 10.42 6.83 -16.88
CA LYS A 81 9.66 5.62 -17.23
C LYS A 81 10.12 4.41 -16.41
N GLN A 82 11.43 4.14 -16.35
CA GLN A 82 11.99 3.04 -15.56
C GLN A 82 11.59 3.12 -14.08
N LYS A 83 11.59 4.32 -13.49
CA LYS A 83 11.18 4.53 -12.09
C LYS A 83 9.68 4.34 -11.89
N VAL A 84 8.85 4.78 -12.83
CA VAL A 84 7.40 4.54 -12.80
C VAL A 84 7.09 3.05 -12.88
N ASP A 85 7.75 2.33 -13.78
CA ASP A 85 7.58 0.88 -13.93
C ASP A 85 8.01 0.14 -12.65
N ALA A 86 9.17 0.48 -12.08
CA ALA A 86 9.63 -0.08 -10.81
C ALA A 86 8.65 0.20 -9.66
N ARG A 87 8.05 1.41 -9.62
CA ARG A 87 7.06 1.78 -8.61
C ARG A 87 5.76 0.98 -8.77
N SER A 88 5.35 0.70 -10.01
CA SER A 88 4.21 -0.18 -10.32
C SER A 88 4.43 -1.61 -9.81
N GLU A 89 5.62 -2.18 -10.04
CA GLU A 89 5.97 -3.52 -9.55
C GLU A 89 5.98 -3.60 -8.01
N ILE A 90 6.45 -2.56 -7.33
CA ILE A 90 6.37 -2.48 -5.86
C ILE A 90 4.90 -2.45 -5.41
N SER A 91 4.03 -1.70 -6.10
CA SER A 91 2.59 -1.67 -5.79
C SER A 91 1.94 -3.06 -5.89
N LYS A 92 2.29 -3.84 -6.93
CA LYS A 92 1.82 -5.22 -7.09
C LYS A 92 2.30 -6.11 -5.94
N LYS A 93 3.58 -5.98 -5.53
CA LYS A 93 4.14 -6.72 -4.39
C LYS A 93 3.43 -6.38 -3.08
N ILE A 94 3.17 -5.09 -2.81
CA ILE A 94 2.41 -4.65 -1.63
C ILE A 94 1.02 -5.30 -1.63
N THR A 95 0.32 -5.28 -2.76
CA THR A 95 -1.02 -5.88 -2.90
C THR A 95 -0.98 -7.38 -2.62
N SER A 96 0.01 -8.09 -3.18
CA SER A 96 0.21 -9.53 -2.94
C SER A 96 0.45 -9.84 -1.46
N LEU A 97 1.33 -9.07 -0.79
CA LEU A 97 1.59 -9.22 0.65
C LEU A 97 0.32 -8.95 1.49
N GLN A 98 -0.48 -7.94 1.13
CA GLN A 98 -1.75 -7.66 1.79
C GLN A 98 -2.75 -8.82 1.64
N THR A 99 -2.80 -9.45 0.47
CA THR A 99 -3.59 -10.67 0.26
C THR A 99 -3.08 -11.84 1.11
N SER A 100 -1.76 -12.01 1.22
CA SER A 100 -1.18 -13.04 2.12
C SER A 100 -1.57 -12.82 3.58
N ILE A 101 -1.61 -11.57 4.05
CA ILE A 101 -2.07 -11.24 5.41
C ILE A 101 -3.54 -11.64 5.58
N LYS A 102 -4.44 -11.26 4.66
CA LYS A 102 -5.86 -11.64 4.73
C LYS A 102 -6.07 -13.15 4.81
N ASN A 103 -5.27 -13.91 4.06
CA ASN A 103 -5.31 -15.37 4.08
C ASN A 103 -4.81 -15.93 5.42
N ALA A 104 -3.70 -15.39 5.95
CA ALA A 104 -3.16 -15.79 7.25
C ALA A 104 -4.15 -15.49 8.39
N GLU A 105 -4.78 -14.32 8.39
CA GLU A 105 -5.86 -13.97 9.32
C GLU A 105 -7.00 -14.99 9.21
N SER A 106 -7.44 -15.34 8.00
CA SER A 106 -8.54 -16.29 7.78
C SER A 106 -8.25 -17.71 8.32
N VAL A 107 -6.99 -18.17 8.26
CA VAL A 107 -6.55 -19.45 8.83
C VAL A 107 -6.61 -19.44 10.36
N GLU A 108 -6.23 -18.32 11.00
CA GLU A 108 -6.33 -18.17 12.47
C GLU A 108 -7.77 -18.34 12.97
N PHE A 109 -8.76 -17.88 12.19
CA PHE A 109 -10.18 -18.08 12.50
C PHE A 109 -10.65 -19.53 12.27
N GLN A 110 -10.08 -20.27 11.32
CA GLN A 110 -10.44 -21.67 11.07
C GLN A 110 -9.89 -22.61 12.15
N ASP A 111 -8.66 -22.40 12.60
CA ASP A 111 -8.07 -23.16 13.71
C ASP A 111 -8.85 -22.92 15.02
N PHE A 112 -9.30 -21.68 15.26
CA PHE A 112 -10.22 -21.38 16.38
C PHE A 112 -11.55 -22.12 16.27
N GLY A 113 -12.06 -22.33 15.05
CA GLY A 113 -13.27 -23.11 14.80
C GLY A 113 -13.08 -24.62 14.97
N GLN A 114 -11.88 -25.15 14.74
CA GLN A 114 -11.57 -26.57 14.94
C GLN A 114 -11.40 -26.96 16.42
N ASP A 115 -10.88 -26.08 17.27
CA ASP A 115 -10.82 -26.33 18.73
C ASP A 115 -12.21 -26.47 19.38
N LEU A 116 -13.28 -26.08 18.68
CA LEU A 116 -14.68 -26.24 19.11
C LEU A 116 -15.32 -27.57 18.64
N THR A 117 -14.58 -28.43 17.94
CA THR A 117 -15.09 -29.71 17.38
C THR A 117 -15.42 -30.77 18.44
N GLY A 118 -15.12 -30.52 19.72
CA GLY A 118 -15.63 -31.33 20.84
C GLY A 118 -17.10 -31.06 21.21
N ILE A 119 -17.76 -30.08 20.59
CA ILE A 119 -19.14 -29.68 20.87
C ILE A 119 -20.08 -30.37 19.87
N LYS A 120 -20.97 -31.25 20.37
CA LYS A 120 -21.81 -32.18 19.57
C LYS A 120 -22.86 -31.53 18.65
N ASP A 121 -23.12 -30.22 18.74
CA ASP A 121 -24.14 -29.53 17.93
C ASP A 121 -23.54 -28.42 17.06
N LEU A 122 -23.08 -28.81 15.86
CA LEU A 122 -22.37 -27.94 14.91
C LEU A 122 -23.27 -27.09 14.00
N GLU A 123 -24.53 -27.46 13.77
CA GLU A 123 -25.42 -26.74 12.83
C GLU A 123 -25.83 -25.33 13.31
N PRO A 124 -26.35 -25.13 14.54
CA PRO A 124 -26.65 -23.78 15.04
C PRO A 124 -25.37 -22.96 15.28
N LEU A 125 -24.23 -23.61 15.52
CA LEU A 125 -22.95 -22.94 15.69
C LEU A 125 -22.39 -22.46 14.34
N LYS A 126 -22.49 -23.25 13.26
CA LYS A 126 -22.15 -22.82 11.90
C LYS A 126 -22.99 -21.64 11.42
N ALA A 127 -24.29 -21.64 11.75
CA ALA A 127 -25.18 -20.50 11.48
C ALA A 127 -24.71 -19.24 12.25
N LYS A 128 -24.40 -19.39 13.54
CA LYS A 128 -23.80 -18.31 14.35
C LYS A 128 -22.44 -17.86 13.83
N PHE A 129 -21.61 -18.74 13.30
CA PHE A 129 -20.32 -18.38 12.69
C PHE A 129 -20.49 -17.57 11.41
N LYS A 130 -21.44 -17.94 10.54
CA LYS A 130 -21.78 -17.16 9.34
C LYS A 130 -22.34 -15.78 9.70
N GLU A 131 -23.21 -15.70 10.70
CA GLU A 131 -23.67 -14.43 11.27
C GLU A 131 -22.52 -13.64 11.91
N SER A 132 -21.52 -14.31 12.51
CA SER A 132 -20.35 -13.67 13.10
C SER A 132 -19.40 -13.07 12.07
N PHE A 133 -19.25 -13.70 10.89
CA PHE A 133 -18.50 -13.11 9.76
C PHE A 133 -19.22 -11.90 9.18
N THR A 134 -20.55 -11.95 9.04
CA THR A 134 -21.37 -10.80 8.64
C THR A 134 -21.31 -9.68 9.68
N PHE A 135 -21.41 -10.03 10.97
CA PHE A 135 -21.28 -9.10 12.08
C PHE A 135 -19.88 -8.49 12.16
N LEU A 136 -18.81 -9.22 11.86
CA LEU A 136 -17.45 -8.68 11.81
C LEU A 136 -17.24 -7.73 10.63
N ALA A 137 -17.83 -8.04 9.46
CA ALA A 137 -17.82 -7.13 8.32
C ALA A 137 -18.63 -5.86 8.62
N GLU A 138 -19.80 -5.98 9.24
CA GLU A 138 -20.60 -4.86 9.75
C GLU A 138 -19.84 -4.07 10.81
N MET A 139 -19.22 -4.72 11.80
CA MET A 139 -18.47 -4.06 12.85
C MET A 139 -17.20 -3.38 12.33
N LYS A 140 -16.48 -3.95 11.36
CA LYS A 140 -15.38 -3.25 10.66
C LYS A 140 -15.88 -1.99 9.96
N SER A 141 -17.07 -2.05 9.35
CA SER A 141 -17.68 -0.90 8.70
C SER A 141 -18.20 0.17 9.67
N LEU A 142 -18.69 -0.25 10.84
CA LEU A 142 -19.32 0.61 11.85
C LEU A 142 -18.33 1.23 12.85
N THR A 143 -17.23 0.53 13.17
CA THR A 143 -16.28 0.97 14.19
C THR A 143 -15.01 1.62 13.63
N GLY A 144 -14.74 1.44 12.32
CA GLY A 144 -13.48 1.87 11.71
C GLY A 144 -12.23 1.14 12.23
N ILE A 145 -12.41 0.08 13.03
CA ILE A 145 -11.31 -0.69 13.61
C ILE A 145 -10.76 -1.64 12.54
N ALA A 146 -9.57 -1.32 12.01
CA ALA A 146 -8.87 -2.14 11.03
C ALA A 146 -8.21 -3.40 11.64
N ASP A 147 -8.04 -3.43 12.96
CA ASP A 147 -7.31 -4.47 13.68
C ASP A 147 -8.21 -5.68 14.00
N SER A 148 -8.08 -6.72 13.17
CA SER A 148 -8.81 -7.98 13.29
C SER A 148 -8.60 -8.67 14.65
N ALA A 149 -7.46 -8.47 15.31
CA ALA A 149 -7.15 -9.09 16.60
C ALA A 149 -7.98 -8.49 17.74
N LYS A 150 -8.14 -7.16 17.76
CA LYS A 150 -9.02 -6.47 18.71
C LYS A 150 -10.48 -6.85 18.52
N LEU A 151 -10.92 -6.97 17.27
CA LEU A 151 -12.27 -7.42 16.97
C LEU A 151 -12.50 -8.87 17.41
N LEU A 152 -11.50 -9.74 17.26
CA LEU A 152 -11.55 -11.11 17.75
C LEU A 152 -11.56 -11.17 19.29
N GLU A 153 -10.78 -10.33 19.99
CA GLU A 153 -10.86 -10.22 21.46
C GLU A 153 -12.24 -9.73 21.93
N MET A 154 -12.78 -8.69 21.31
CA MET A 154 -14.12 -8.18 21.65
C MET A 154 -15.21 -9.21 21.38
N PHE A 155 -15.08 -9.96 20.28
CA PHE A 155 -15.99 -11.05 19.96
C PHE A 155 -15.87 -12.18 21.00
N LYS A 156 -14.66 -12.62 21.35
CA LYS A 156 -14.40 -13.59 22.42
C LYS A 156 -14.99 -13.16 23.77
N ALA A 157 -14.85 -11.89 24.14
CA ALA A 157 -15.44 -11.33 25.36
C ALA A 157 -16.98 -11.35 25.35
N LYS A 158 -17.60 -11.27 24.17
CA LYS A 158 -19.06 -11.22 24.02
C LYS A 158 -19.73 -12.59 23.95
N ILE A 159 -19.02 -13.63 23.49
CA ILE A 159 -19.50 -15.03 23.50
C ILE A 159 -19.01 -15.85 24.70
N GLN A 160 -18.14 -15.32 25.56
CA GLN A 160 -17.93 -15.95 26.87
C GLN A 160 -19.27 -15.97 27.62
N PRO A 161 -19.71 -17.14 28.14
CA PRO A 161 -20.91 -17.17 28.97
C PRO A 161 -20.65 -16.27 30.18
N GLN A 162 -21.52 -15.29 30.37
CA GLN A 162 -21.57 -14.51 31.60
C GLN A 162 -21.91 -15.50 32.71
N ASN A 163 -20.89 -16.11 33.32
CA ASN A 163 -21.04 -16.81 34.58
C ASN A 163 -21.53 -15.76 35.56
N SER A 164 -22.83 -15.81 35.76
CA SER A 164 -23.60 -14.88 36.55
C SER A 164 -23.03 -14.95 37.95
N THR A 165 -22.50 -13.83 38.44
CA THR A 165 -22.34 -13.61 39.87
C THR A 165 -23.75 -13.55 40.47
N SER A 166 -24.25 -14.72 40.88
CA SER A 166 -25.46 -14.83 41.68
C SER A 166 -25.21 -14.18 43.04
N ASN A 167 -25.95 -13.10 43.27
CA ASN A 167 -26.21 -12.48 44.57
C ASN A 167 -26.48 -13.53 45.67
N PRO A 168 -25.89 -13.41 46.87
CA PRO A 168 -26.39 -14.10 48.04
C PRO A 168 -27.36 -13.18 48.79
N HIS A 169 -28.65 -13.47 48.72
CA HIS A 169 -29.58 -13.00 49.74
C HIS A 169 -30.55 -14.11 50.14
N GLN A 170 -30.74 -14.20 51.46
CA GLN A 170 -31.74 -14.96 52.23
C GLN A 170 -31.35 -16.42 52.50
N GLN A 171 -31.37 -16.93 53.74
CA GLN A 171 -32.04 -16.49 54.98
C GLN A 171 -31.25 -17.02 56.19
#